data_AF-A0A926QNY4-F1
#
_entry.id   AF-A0A926QNY4-F1
#
_cell.length_a   1.000
_cell.length_b   1.000
_cell.length_c   1.000
_cell.angle_alpha   90.00
_cell.angle_beta   90.00
_cell.angle_gamma   90.00
#
_symmetry.space_group_name_H-M   'P 1'
#
loop_
_entity.id
_entity.type
_entity.pdbx_description
1 polymer ?
#
loop_
_entity_poly.entity_id
_entity_poly.type
_entity_poly.pdbx_seq_one_letter_code
_entity_poly.pdbx_strand_id
1 'polypeptide(L)'
;MTISKKRSRKIVVGQESYRWVITPSARGILTLTVQHDELKGQLLQVEIESDINELWVEFPNVESLNNKIVMPAEIALIITEAISRGWKPREKGALIRFRLSENKLASLN
;
A
#
# COMPACT_ATOMS: atom_id res chain seq x y z
N MET A 1 13.98 1.02 5.62
CA MET A 1 12.80 1.75 6.16
C MET A 1 11.86 0.73 6.78
N THR A 2 11.07 1.09 7.80
CA THR A 2 10.09 0.18 8.43
C THR A 2 8.86 1.00 8.78
N ILE A 3 7.66 0.45 8.53
CA ILE A 3 6.41 1.15 8.82
C ILE A 3 6.25 1.28 10.33
N SER A 4 5.91 2.48 10.80
CA SER A 4 5.61 2.71 12.22
C SER A 4 4.35 1.94 12.64
N LYS A 5 4.43 1.23 13.78
CA LYS A 5 3.33 0.42 14.32
C LYS A 5 2.09 1.25 14.70
N LYS A 6 2.26 2.54 15.04
CA LYS A 6 1.18 3.41 15.51
C LYS A 6 0.22 3.89 14.40
N ARG A 7 0.70 3.97 13.15
CA ARG A 7 -0.08 4.48 12.00
C ARG A 7 -0.38 3.42 10.95
N SER A 8 -0.08 2.16 11.23
CA SER A 8 -0.33 1.04 10.34
C SER A 8 -1.48 0.18 10.82
N ARG A 9 -2.26 -0.33 9.87
CA ARG A 9 -3.31 -1.31 10.09
C ARG A 9 -2.75 -2.72 9.91
N LYS A 10 -3.30 -3.69 10.63
CA LYS A 10 -2.95 -5.11 10.45
C LYS A 10 -3.93 -5.79 9.50
N ILE A 11 -3.45 -6.79 8.78
CA ILE A 11 -4.28 -7.70 7.99
C ILE A 11 -3.63 -9.09 7.96
N VAL A 12 -4.44 -10.13 7.94
CA VAL A 12 -3.99 -11.51 7.72
C VAL A 12 -4.37 -11.90 6.30
N VAL A 13 -3.41 -12.41 5.53
CA VAL A 13 -3.64 -12.91 4.17
C VAL A 13 -3.04 -14.32 4.09
N GLY A 14 -3.88 -15.32 3.81
CA GLY A 14 -3.49 -16.72 3.99
C GLY A 14 -3.19 -17.02 5.46
N GLN A 15 -1.96 -17.42 5.76
CA GLN A 15 -1.48 -17.70 7.13
C GLN A 15 -0.48 -16.66 7.65
N GLU A 16 -0.26 -15.57 6.90
CA GLU A 16 0.76 -14.58 7.19
C GLU A 16 0.11 -13.26 7.66
N SER A 17 0.78 -12.61 8.61
CA SER A 17 0.34 -11.31 9.14
C SER A 17 1.15 -10.17 8.55
N TYR A 18 0.43 -9.14 8.09
CA TYR A 18 1.01 -7.96 7.46
C TYR A 18 0.56 -6.68 8.14
N ARG A 19 1.38 -5.64 7.97
CA ARG A 19 1.04 -4.25 8.29
C ARG A 19 1.04 -3.41 7.04
N TRP A 20 0.05 -2.53 6.94
CA TRP A 20 -0.08 -1.64 5.81
C TRP A 20 -0.44 -0.22 6.25
N VAL A 21 -0.07 0.75 5.42
CA VAL A 21 -0.41 2.17 5.57
C VAL A 21 -0.66 2.75 4.19
N ILE A 22 -1.60 3.69 4.09
CA ILE A 22 -1.83 4.50 2.90
C ILE A 22 -1.41 5.92 3.22
N THR A 23 -0.60 6.51 2.35
CA THR A 23 -0.18 7.90 2.43
C THR A 23 -0.40 8.58 1.09
N PRO A 24 -0.90 9.83 1.06
CA PRO A 24 -0.86 10.62 -0.17
C PRO A 24 0.60 10.84 -0.58
N SER A 25 0.92 10.66 -1.86
CA SER A 25 2.29 10.81 -2.39
C SER A 25 2.41 11.88 -3.46
N ALA A 26 1.37 12.07 -4.28
CA ALA A 26 1.25 13.17 -5.24
C ALA A 26 -0.23 13.52 -5.45
N ARG A 27 -0.49 14.57 -6.22
CA ARG A 27 -1.87 14.94 -6.61
C ARG A 27 -2.52 13.77 -7.35
N GLY A 28 -3.64 13.27 -6.82
CA GLY A 28 -4.35 12.11 -7.39
C GLY A 28 -3.69 10.74 -7.15
N ILE A 29 -2.59 10.66 -6.39
CA ILE A 29 -1.84 9.41 -6.16
C ILE A 29 -1.77 9.10 -4.66
N LEU A 30 -2.24 7.89 -4.32
CA LEU A 30 -2.04 7.29 -3.01
C LEU A 30 -0.92 6.25 -3.09
N THR A 31 -0.07 6.20 -2.07
CA THR A 31 0.92 5.12 -1.93
C THR A 31 0.51 4.20 -0.78
N LEU A 32 0.23 2.95 -1.14
CA LEU A 32 0.10 1.86 -0.19
C LEU A 32 1.50 1.30 0.10
N THR A 33 1.90 1.26 1.37
CA THR A 33 3.12 0.57 1.80
C THR A 33 2.74 -0.63 2.65
N VAL A 34 3.28 -1.81 2.35
CA VAL A 34 3.04 -3.06 3.07
C VAL A 34 4.36 -3.67 3.54
N GLN A 35 4.35 -4.23 4.75
CA GLN A 35 5.44 -5.01 5.31
C GLN A 35 4.89 -6.21 6.08
N HIS A 36 5.71 -7.25 6.26
CA HIS A 36 5.40 -8.33 7.20
C HIS A 36 5.30 -7.80 8.65
N ASP A 37 4.34 -8.27 9.44
CA ASP A 37 4.09 -7.74 10.80
C ASP A 37 5.25 -8.03 11.77
N GLU A 38 5.81 -9.23 11.66
CA GLU A 38 6.81 -9.75 12.61
C GLU A 38 8.25 -9.66 12.09
N LEU A 39 8.42 -9.60 10.77
CA LEU A 39 9.71 -9.75 10.11
C LEU A 39 10.06 -8.46 9.38
N LYS A 40 11.33 -8.06 9.46
CA LYS A 40 11.87 -6.97 8.66
C LYS A 40 12.33 -7.49 7.30
N GLY A 41 11.39 -8.01 6.51
CA GLY A 41 11.64 -8.44 5.14
C GLY A 41 11.43 -7.34 4.11
N GLN A 42 11.22 -7.73 2.86
CA GLN A 42 11.10 -6.84 1.72
C GLN A 42 9.84 -5.96 1.85
N LEU A 43 10.00 -4.66 1.65
CA LEU A 43 8.87 -3.73 1.59
C LEU A 43 8.20 -3.78 0.22
N LEU A 44 6.88 -3.70 0.24
CA LEU A 44 6.04 -3.50 -0.94
C LEU A 44 5.52 -2.05 -0.93
N GLN A 45 5.67 -1.35 -2.05
CA GLN A 45 4.96 -0.11 -2.32
C GLN A 45 4.09 -0.25 -3.57
N VAL A 46 2.87 0.24 -3.48
CA VAL A 46 1.93 0.26 -4.59
C VAL A 46 1.41 1.69 -4.77
N GLU A 47 1.62 2.25 -5.95
CA GLU A 47 0.99 3.49 -6.39
C GLU A 47 -0.45 3.19 -6.83
N ILE A 48 -1.42 3.88 -6.25
CA ILE A 48 -2.85 3.72 -6.53
C ILE A 48 -3.34 5.05 -7.08
N GLU A 49 -3.81 5.04 -8.32
CA GLU A 49 -4.51 6.18 -8.89
C GLU A 49 -5.85 6.36 -8.18
N SER A 50 -6.07 7.58 -7.71
CA SER A 50 -7.21 7.93 -6.90
C SER A 50 -7.95 9.07 -7.57
N ASP A 51 -9.20 8.81 -7.95
CA ASP A 51 -10.17 9.78 -8.47
C ASP A 51 -10.62 10.80 -7.41
N ILE A 52 -9.86 10.94 -6.31
CA ILE A 52 -10.08 12.00 -5.34
C ILE A 52 -9.74 13.29 -6.06
N ASN A 53 -10.81 13.94 -6.50
CA ASN A 53 -10.93 15.18 -7.24
C ASN A 53 -9.76 16.16 -6.99
N GLU A 54 -9.23 16.76 -8.05
CA GLU A 54 -8.13 17.74 -8.00
C GLU A 54 -8.43 18.98 -7.13
N LEU A 55 -9.70 19.19 -6.77
CA LEU A 55 -10.20 20.25 -5.88
C LEU A 55 -9.77 20.13 -4.41
N TRP A 56 -9.20 18.99 -3.98
CA TRP A 56 -8.84 18.76 -2.58
C TRP A 56 -7.46 19.31 -2.18
N VAL A 57 -6.69 19.86 -3.13
CA VAL A 57 -5.38 20.47 -2.87
C VAL A 57 -5.48 21.83 -2.14
N GLU A 58 -6.68 22.42 -2.06
CA GLU A 58 -6.87 23.75 -1.47
C GLU A 58 -7.25 23.78 0.02
N PHE A 59 -7.34 22.63 0.71
CA PHE A 59 -7.70 22.58 2.13
C PHE A 59 -6.57 21.98 3.00
N PRO A 60 -5.68 22.80 3.57
CA PRO A 60 -4.52 22.34 4.35
C PRO A 60 -4.86 21.72 5.72
N ASN A 61 -6.13 21.71 6.14
CA ASN A 61 -6.55 21.37 7.51
C ASN A 61 -7.66 20.28 7.59
N VAL A 62 -7.59 19.25 6.75
CA VAL A 62 -8.44 18.06 6.93
C VAL A 62 -7.64 16.94 7.59
N GLU A 63 -7.76 16.82 8.92
CA GLU A 63 -7.10 15.79 9.76
C GLU A 63 -7.50 14.34 9.44
N SER A 64 -8.55 14.14 8.63
CA SER A 64 -8.92 12.82 8.14
C SER A 64 -9.46 12.93 6.71
N LEU A 65 -8.55 12.93 5.74
CA LEU A 65 -8.93 12.73 4.35
C LEU A 65 -9.57 11.33 4.26
N ASN A 66 -10.87 11.31 3.98
CA ASN A 66 -11.61 10.08 3.69
C ASN A 66 -11.15 9.63 2.30
N ASN A 67 -9.96 9.01 2.29
CA ASN A 67 -9.35 8.36 1.15
C ASN A 67 -10.40 7.46 0.49
N LYS A 68 -10.32 7.26 -0.83
CA LYS A 68 -10.85 6.08 -1.52
C LYS A 68 -10.69 4.93 -0.53
N ILE A 69 -11.81 4.42 0.01
CA ILE A 69 -11.77 3.49 1.15
C ILE A 69 -11.17 2.21 0.59
N VAL A 70 -9.84 2.10 0.55
CA VAL A 70 -9.18 0.89 0.12
C VAL A 70 -9.51 -0.13 1.19
N MET A 71 -10.44 -1.02 0.83
CA MET A 71 -11.02 -1.95 1.78
C MET A 71 -9.94 -2.98 2.15
N PRO A 72 -9.98 -3.54 3.37
CA PRO A 72 -9.08 -4.64 3.72
C PRO A 72 -9.11 -5.80 2.70
N ALA A 73 -10.26 -6.06 2.07
CA ALA A 73 -10.39 -7.04 1.00
C ALA A 73 -9.52 -6.71 -0.23
N GLU A 74 -9.49 -5.45 -0.67
CA GLU A 74 -8.63 -5.00 -1.78
C GLU A 74 -7.14 -5.10 -1.41
N ILE A 75 -6.79 -4.77 -0.16
CA ILE A 75 -5.42 -4.94 0.35
C ILE A 75 -5.00 -6.41 0.29
N ALA A 76 -5.89 -7.34 0.67
CA ALA A 76 -5.60 -8.76 0.59
C ALA A 76 -5.36 -9.24 -0.85
N LEU A 77 -6.15 -8.74 -1.80
CA LEU A 77 -5.97 -9.03 -3.23
C LEU A 77 -4.62 -8.48 -3.75
N ILE A 78 -4.28 -7.23 -3.41
CA ILE A 78 -3.00 -6.61 -3.79
C ILE A 78 -1.82 -7.41 -3.21
N ILE A 79 -1.89 -7.82 -1.95
CA ILE A 79 -0.85 -8.63 -1.31
C ILE A 79 -0.69 -9.97 -2.04
N THR A 80 -1.79 -10.66 -2.32
CA THR A 80 -1.78 -11.96 -3.00
C THR A 80 -1.17 -11.84 -4.40
N GLU A 81 -1.55 -10.82 -5.15
CA GLU A 81 -1.02 -10.57 -6.50
C GLU A 81 0.44 -10.09 -6.47
N ALA A 82 0.85 -9.32 -5.47
CA ALA A 82 2.25 -8.94 -5.33
C ALA A 82 3.14 -10.16 -5.05
N ILE A 83 2.69 -11.10 -4.22
CA ILE A 83 3.40 -12.36 -3.95
C ILE A 83 3.50 -13.20 -5.22
N SER A 84 2.43 -13.34 -6.00
CA SER A 84 2.45 -14.07 -7.28
C SER A 84 3.44 -13.44 -8.29
N ARG A 85 3.66 -12.12 -8.20
CA ARG A 85 4.62 -11.36 -8.99
C ARG A 85 6.04 -11.31 -8.43
N GLY A 86 6.33 -12.06 -7.38
CA GLY A 86 7.68 -12.21 -6.83
C GLY A 86 8.03 -11.25 -5.70
N TRP A 87 7.06 -10.56 -5.09
CA TRP A 87 7.31 -9.92 -3.81
C TRP A 87 7.57 -10.99 -2.74
N LYS A 88 8.68 -10.83 -2.01
CA LYS A 88 9.13 -11.77 -0.98
C LYS A 88 9.09 -11.15 0.42
N PRO A 89 7.94 -11.15 1.10
CA PRO A 89 7.76 -10.42 2.36
C PRO A 89 8.64 -10.90 3.52
N ARG A 90 9.14 -12.13 3.47
CA ARG A 90 10.00 -12.73 4.51
C ARG A 90 11.49 -12.51 4.26
N GLU A 91 11.90 -12.35 3.00
CA GLU A 91 13.31 -12.17 2.63
C GLU A 91 13.69 -10.70 2.74
N LYS A 92 14.91 -10.39 3.17
CA LYS A 92 15.43 -9.01 3.01
C LYS A 92 15.67 -8.75 1.53
N GLY A 93 15.27 -7.57 1.07
CA GLY A 93 15.46 -7.18 -0.32
C GLY A 93 15.24 -5.69 -0.54
N ALA A 94 15.58 -5.23 -1.73
CA ALA A 94 15.22 -3.88 -2.18
C ALA A 94 13.70 -3.71 -2.16
N LEU A 95 13.24 -2.49 -1.90
CA LEU A 95 11.85 -2.10 -2.01
C LEU A 95 11.29 -2.51 -3.38
N ILE A 96 10.21 -3.29 -3.41
CA ILE A 96 9.51 -3.60 -4.66
C ILE A 96 8.37 -2.61 -4.87
N ARG A 97 8.20 -2.14 -6.11
CA ARG A 97 7.22 -1.12 -6.48
C ARG A 97 6.32 -1.62 -7.58
N PHE A 98 5.01 -1.44 -7.39
CA PHE A 98 4.01 -1.66 -8.41
C PHE A 98 3.14 -0.41 -8.57
N ARG A 99 2.49 -0.29 -9.72
CA ARG A 99 1.38 0.62 -9.96
C ARG A 99 0.11 -0.20 -10.11
N LEU A 100 -0.97 0.23 -9.48
CA LEU A 100 -2.30 -0.34 -9.65
C LEU A 100 -3.02 0.46 -10.75
N SER A 101 -3.24 -0.16 -11.91
CA SER A 101 -4.00 0.41 -13.03
C SER A 101 -5.13 -0.54 -13.39
N GLU A 102 -6.36 -0.05 -13.47
CA GLU A 102 -7.56 -0.83 -13.86
C GLU A 102 -7.69 -2.21 -13.18
N ASN A 103 -7.51 -2.24 -11.86
CA ASN A 103 -7.53 -3.45 -11.01
C ASN A 103 -6.43 -4.48 -11.27
N LYS A 104 -5.35 -4.13 -11.98
CA LYS A 104 -4.16 -4.98 -12.16
C LYS A 104 -2.90 -4.27 -11.66
N LEU A 105 -2.01 -5.04 -11.04
CA LEU A 105 -0.67 -4.55 -10.71
C LEU A 105 0.19 -4.52 -11.97
N ALA A 106 0.97 -3.46 -12.16
CA ALA A 106 2.01 -3.35 -13.17
C ALA A 106 3.34 -3.04 -12.46
N SER A 107 4.43 -3.70 -12.84
CA SER A 107 5.75 -3.41 -12.24
C SER A 107 6.21 -2.01 -12.64
N LEU A 108 6.71 -1.24 -11.68
CA LEU A 108 7.43 0.01 -11.98
C LEU A 108 8.91 -0.34 -12.19
N ASN A 109 9.38 -0.15 -13.42
CA ASN A 109 10.81 -0.24 -13.75
C ASN A 109 11.57 0.96 -13.19
#